data_AF-A0A3L8C9S4-F1
#
_entry.id   AF-A0A3L8C9S4-F1
#
_cell.length_a   1.000
_cell.length_b   1.000
_cell.length_c   1.000
_cell.angle_alpha   90.00
_cell.angle_beta   90.00
_cell.angle_gamma   90.00
#
_symmetry.space_group_name_H-M   'P 1'
#
loop_
_entity.id
_entity.type
_entity.pdbx_description
1 polymer ?
#
loop_
_entity_poly.entity_id
_entity_poly.type
_entity_poly.pdbx_seq_one_letter_code
_entity_poly.pdbx_strand_id
1 'polypeptide(L)'
;MKALTAGLLGALLLTGVAEADVFVSVDAKGSYVLSNVHRPGRHYERVIQEPDAPRLSMDQQPQMIARQPYAELVSAAATANQLPAALLHAVIQAESSYNADATSAKGAGGLMQLMPDTARELGVTDVYDPKANIQGGARYLKRLLTLFDNDISLAVAAYNAGPQAVLSRGGG
;
A
#
# COMPACT_ATOMS: atom_id res chain seq x y z
N MET A 1 -14.52 -15.23 -52.15
CA MET A 1 -15.25 -15.19 -50.86
C MET A 1 -14.42 -15.92 -49.80
N LYS A 2 -14.05 -15.19 -48.73
CA LYS A 2 -13.83 -15.60 -47.33
C LYS A 2 -12.82 -16.75 -47.05
N ALA A 3 -11.64 -16.47 -46.50
CA ALA A 3 -11.33 -16.25 -45.06
C ALA A 3 -11.26 -17.57 -44.28
N LEU A 4 -10.41 -17.82 -43.27
CA LEU A 4 -9.39 -17.09 -42.52
C LEU A 4 -8.68 -18.17 -41.69
N THR A 5 -7.35 -18.23 -41.72
CA THR A 5 -6.54 -18.92 -40.71
C THR A 5 -6.28 -17.95 -39.55
N ALA A 6 -6.68 -18.30 -38.33
CA ALA A 6 -6.23 -17.69 -37.08
C ALA A 6 -6.59 -18.69 -35.96
N GLY A 7 -5.71 -19.09 -35.05
CA GLY A 7 -4.49 -18.46 -34.58
C GLY A 7 -4.50 -18.63 -33.06
N LEU A 8 -3.94 -19.76 -32.60
CA LEU A 8 -3.71 -20.02 -31.19
C LEU A 8 -2.57 -19.11 -30.72
N LEU A 9 -2.83 -18.15 -29.82
CA LEU A 9 -1.74 -17.48 -29.11
C LEU A 9 -2.13 -17.29 -27.65
N GLY A 10 -1.46 -18.05 -26.78
CA GLY A 10 -1.47 -17.84 -25.34
C GLY A 10 -0.83 -16.50 -25.00
N ALA A 11 -1.51 -15.72 -24.18
CA ALA A 11 -0.95 -14.50 -23.61
C ALA A 11 -0.09 -14.89 -22.39
N LEU A 12 1.23 -14.87 -22.57
CA LEU A 12 2.19 -14.89 -21.48
C LEU A 12 2.30 -13.43 -20.96
N LEU A 13 1.70 -13.14 -19.81
CA LEU A 13 1.85 -11.84 -19.15
C LEU A 13 3.25 -11.74 -18.54
N LEU A 14 4.17 -11.10 -19.26
CA LEU A 14 5.43 -10.61 -18.70
C LEU A 14 5.12 -9.36 -17.87
N THR A 15 5.17 -9.50 -16.55
CA THR A 15 5.14 -8.36 -15.62
C THR A 15 6.47 -7.60 -15.74
N GLY A 16 6.49 -6.54 -16.56
CA GLY A 16 7.60 -5.59 -16.59
C GLY A 16 7.53 -4.65 -15.39
N VAL A 17 8.66 -4.47 -14.70
CA VAL A 17 8.85 -3.39 -13.72
C VAL A 17 8.66 -2.06 -14.47
N ALA A 18 7.78 -1.19 -13.98
CA ALA A 18 7.64 0.15 -14.54
C ALA A 18 8.88 0.97 -14.13
N GLU A 19 9.78 1.24 -15.07
CA GLU A 19 10.85 2.23 -14.90
C GLU A 19 10.32 3.62 -15.26
N ALA A 20 10.59 4.62 -14.41
CA ALA A 20 10.15 6.01 -14.58
C ALA A 20 11.23 6.93 -15.19
N ASP A 21 12.24 6.34 -15.86
CA ASP A 21 13.30 7.09 -16.55
C ASP A 21 12.72 7.99 -17.66
N VAL A 22 13.17 9.25 -17.72
CA VAL A 22 12.74 10.20 -18.75
C VAL A 22 13.79 10.28 -19.84
N PHE A 23 13.40 9.87 -21.05
CA PHE A 23 14.20 9.92 -22.26
C PHE A 23 13.77 11.11 -23.14
N VAL A 24 14.76 11.80 -23.72
CA VAL A 24 14.53 12.82 -24.75
C VAL A 24 14.95 12.28 -26.12
N SER A 25 14.12 12.50 -27.13
CA SER A 25 14.49 12.33 -28.54
C SER A 25 14.13 13.58 -29.34
N VAL A 26 14.87 13.86 -30.40
CA VAL A 26 14.58 14.97 -31.32
C VAL A 26 13.93 14.41 -32.58
N ASP A 27 12.79 14.95 -32.98
CA ASP A 27 12.12 14.54 -34.22
C ASP A 27 12.78 15.16 -35.48
N ALA A 28 12.37 14.72 -36.67
CA ALA A 28 12.94 15.20 -37.94
C ALA A 28 12.69 16.72 -38.19
N LYS A 29 11.85 17.37 -37.37
CA LYS A 29 11.53 18.80 -37.43
C LYS A 29 12.26 19.61 -36.35
N GLY A 30 13.09 18.98 -35.53
CA GLY A 30 13.83 19.63 -34.44
C GLY A 30 13.06 19.78 -33.13
N SER A 31 11.91 19.14 -32.97
CA SER A 31 11.11 19.20 -31.74
C SER A 31 11.60 18.18 -30.71
N TYR A 32 11.66 18.58 -29.44
CA TYR A 32 11.99 17.69 -28.33
C TYR A 32 10.77 16.85 -27.92
N VAL A 33 10.95 15.53 -27.86
CA VAL A 33 9.96 14.56 -27.40
C VAL A 33 10.46 13.90 -26.12
N LEU A 34 9.71 14.08 -25.03
CA LEU A 34 9.93 13.44 -23.73
C LEU A 34 9.12 12.13 -23.67
N SER A 35 9.75 11.02 -23.27
CA SER A 35 9.12 9.70 -23.20
C SER A 35 9.57 8.93 -21.97
N ASN A 36 8.64 8.19 -21.35
CA ASN A 36 8.91 7.23 -20.27
C ASN A 36 9.14 5.79 -20.79
N VAL A 37 9.23 5.61 -22.11
CA VAL A 37 9.44 4.30 -22.75
C VAL A 37 10.70 4.34 -23.61
N HIS A 38 11.69 3.50 -23.27
CA HIS A 38 12.85 3.23 -24.11
C HIS A 38 12.49 2.23 -25.21
N ARG A 39 12.52 2.65 -26.49
CA ARG A 39 12.29 1.74 -27.63
C ARG A 39 13.60 1.47 -28.36
N PRO A 40 14.11 0.24 -28.43
CA PRO A 40 15.37 -0.04 -29.11
C PRO A 40 15.33 0.42 -30.58
N GLY A 41 16.40 1.09 -31.04
CA GLY A 41 16.55 1.53 -32.44
C GLY A 41 16.31 3.02 -32.72
N ARG A 42 16.07 3.88 -31.71
CA ARG A 42 16.16 5.35 -31.86
C ARG A 42 17.20 5.93 -30.92
N HIS A 43 17.81 7.04 -31.29
CA HIS A 43 18.72 7.79 -30.43
C HIS A 43 17.90 8.52 -29.37
N TYR A 44 17.98 8.01 -28.13
CA TYR A 44 17.46 8.70 -26.95
C TYR A 44 18.64 9.17 -26.12
N GLU A 45 18.57 10.40 -25.65
CA GLU A 45 19.43 10.88 -24.58
C GLU A 45 18.64 10.76 -23.26
N ARG A 46 19.21 10.09 -22.27
CA ARG A 46 18.59 9.98 -20.95
C ARG A 46 18.87 11.25 -20.19
N VAL A 47 17.82 11.99 -19.82
CA VAL A 47 17.97 13.35 -19.24
C VAL A 47 17.71 13.35 -17.74
N ILE A 48 16.89 12.44 -17.25
CA ILE A 48 16.63 12.25 -15.82
C ILE A 48 16.69 10.75 -15.53
N GLN A 49 17.61 10.38 -14.64
CA GLN A 49 17.67 9.05 -14.04
C GLN A 49 17.04 9.16 -12.65
N GLU A 50 16.15 8.23 -12.30
CA GLU A 50 15.75 8.09 -10.91
C GLU A 50 17.02 7.80 -10.08
N PRO A 51 17.30 8.53 -8.98
CA PRO A 51 18.31 8.06 -8.05
C PRO A 51 17.96 6.62 -7.70
N ASP A 52 18.94 5.72 -7.55
CA ASP A 52 18.68 4.42 -6.92
C ASP A 52 18.10 4.72 -5.53
N ALA A 53 16.77 4.82 -5.43
CA ALA A 53 16.07 4.90 -4.17
C ALA A 53 16.54 3.65 -3.44
N PRO A 54 17.14 3.77 -2.24
CA PRO A 54 17.75 2.64 -1.59
C PRO A 54 16.69 1.55 -1.49
N ARG A 55 16.82 0.53 -2.33
CA ARG A 55 16.06 -0.71 -2.22
C ARG A 55 16.50 -1.23 -0.87
N LEU A 56 15.70 -0.99 0.16
CA LEU A 56 15.96 -1.44 1.52
C LEU A 56 16.43 -2.89 1.40
N SER A 57 17.69 -3.15 1.75
CA SER A 57 18.20 -4.51 1.70
C SER A 57 17.28 -5.35 2.58
N MET A 58 16.86 -6.54 2.12
CA MET A 58 15.97 -7.41 2.90
C MET A 58 16.53 -7.68 4.32
N ASP A 59 17.86 -7.63 4.47
CA ASP A 59 18.57 -7.80 5.75
C ASP A 59 18.38 -6.62 6.73
N GLN A 60 18.10 -5.41 6.23
CA GLN A 60 17.95 -4.21 7.05
C GLN A 60 16.50 -4.02 7.55
N GLN A 61 15.52 -4.61 6.87
CA GLN A 61 14.10 -4.50 7.20
C GLN A 61 13.74 -4.95 8.63
N PRO A 62 14.19 -6.14 9.11
CA PRO A 62 13.92 -6.59 10.47
C PRO A 62 14.47 -5.63 11.53
N GLN A 63 15.66 -5.08 11.32
CA GLN A 63 16.27 -4.13 12.26
C GLN A 63 15.53 -2.79 12.29
N MET A 64 15.00 -2.33 11.15
CA MET A 64 14.20 -1.10 11.12
C MET A 64 12.86 -1.30 11.84
N ILE A 65 12.19 -2.43 11.63
CA ILE A 65 10.92 -2.75 12.31
C ILE A 65 11.12 -2.85 13.82
N ALA A 66 12.19 -3.52 14.27
CA ALA A 66 12.49 -3.68 15.70
C ALA A 66 12.78 -2.36 16.44
N ARG A 67 13.19 -1.31 15.71
CA ARG A 67 13.46 0.03 16.28
C ARG A 67 12.23 0.94 16.30
N GLN A 68 11.11 0.52 15.70
CA GLN A 68 9.89 1.32 15.70
C GLN A 68 9.24 1.34 17.09
N PRO A 69 8.50 2.41 17.45
CA PRO A 69 7.70 2.43 18.67
C PRO A 69 6.72 1.26 18.71
N TYR A 70 6.49 0.72 19.91
CA TYR A 70 5.56 -0.39 20.17
C TYR A 70 5.86 -1.68 19.38
N ALA A 71 7.09 -1.89 18.90
CA ALA A 71 7.48 -3.04 18.07
C ALA A 71 7.00 -4.40 18.62
N GLU A 72 7.10 -4.63 19.92
CA GLU A 72 6.64 -5.87 20.56
C GLU A 72 5.11 -6.05 20.48
N LEU A 73 4.34 -4.99 20.74
CA LEU A 73 2.88 -5.02 20.65
C LEU A 73 2.42 -5.20 19.20
N VAL A 74 3.09 -4.50 18.27
CA VAL A 74 2.85 -4.60 16.84
C VAL A 74 3.19 -6.00 16.33
N SER A 75 4.33 -6.57 16.71
CA SER A 75 4.75 -7.92 16.36
C SER A 75 3.76 -8.98 16.86
N ALA A 76 3.33 -8.87 18.12
CA ALA A 76 2.34 -9.75 18.71
C ALA A 76 0.99 -9.68 17.99
N ALA A 77 0.49 -8.47 17.72
CA ALA A 77 -0.77 -8.27 17.01
C ALA A 77 -0.71 -8.71 15.55
N ALA A 78 0.41 -8.43 14.86
CA ALA A 78 0.66 -8.86 13.49
C ALA A 78 0.68 -10.38 13.38
N THR A 79 1.39 -11.07 14.29
CA THR A 79 1.45 -12.53 14.36
C THR A 79 0.06 -13.13 14.59
N ALA A 80 -0.67 -12.61 15.59
CA ALA A 80 -2.00 -13.11 15.94
C ALA A 80 -3.03 -12.96 14.80
N ASN A 81 -2.84 -11.98 13.90
CA ASN A 81 -3.76 -11.70 12.79
C ASN A 81 -3.20 -12.10 11.41
N GLN A 82 -2.03 -12.75 11.37
CA GLN A 82 -1.34 -13.13 10.12
C GLN A 82 -1.14 -11.93 9.17
N LEU A 83 -0.64 -10.82 9.73
CA LEU A 83 -0.35 -9.59 8.99
C LEU A 83 1.16 -9.34 8.95
N PRO A 84 1.68 -8.68 7.90
CA PRO A 84 3.03 -8.14 7.93
C PRO A 84 3.15 -7.05 9.02
N ALA A 85 4.11 -7.18 9.94
CA ALA A 85 4.34 -6.16 10.97
C ALA A 85 4.61 -4.78 10.37
N ALA A 86 5.33 -4.73 9.23
CA ALA A 86 5.59 -3.49 8.50
C ALA A 86 4.32 -2.78 8.04
N LEU A 87 3.30 -3.54 7.61
CA LEU A 87 2.01 -2.96 7.21
C LEU A 87 1.31 -2.33 8.42
N LEU A 88 1.33 -3.02 9.56
CA LEU A 88 0.70 -2.50 10.78
C LEU A 88 1.41 -1.24 11.30
N HIS A 89 2.75 -1.20 11.25
CA HIS A 89 3.53 0.01 11.52
C HIS A 89 3.20 1.15 10.57
N ALA A 90 3.06 0.87 9.27
CA ALA A 90 2.71 1.88 8.27
C ALA A 90 1.33 2.50 8.55
N VAL A 91 0.35 1.67 8.93
CA VAL A 91 -0.99 2.15 9.32
C VAL A 91 -0.91 3.01 10.59
N ILE A 92 -0.23 2.55 11.65
CA ILE A 92 -0.09 3.34 12.90
C ILE A 92 0.60 4.70 12.63
N GLN A 93 1.65 4.70 11.81
CA GLN A 93 2.35 5.91 11.44
C GLN A 93 1.43 6.89 10.69
N ALA A 94 0.61 6.41 9.76
CA ALA A 94 -0.32 7.23 9.00
C ALA A 94 -1.49 7.76 9.84
N GLU A 95 -2.00 6.95 10.78
CA GLU A 95 -3.18 7.29 11.58
C GLU A 95 -2.87 8.23 12.73
N SER A 96 -1.78 7.99 13.46
CA SER A 96 -1.48 8.74 14.71
C SER A 96 -0.05 9.26 14.80
N SER A 97 0.84 8.88 13.88
CA SER A 97 2.28 9.07 14.05
C SER A 97 2.79 8.55 15.40
N TYR A 98 2.27 7.39 15.83
CA TYR A 98 2.56 6.74 17.11
C TYR A 98 2.11 7.49 18.38
N ASN A 99 1.21 8.47 18.26
CA ASN A 99 0.61 9.12 19.42
C ASN A 99 -0.56 8.29 19.98
N ALA A 100 -0.34 7.63 21.13
CA ALA A 100 -1.36 6.79 21.77
C ALA A 100 -2.55 7.58 22.34
N ASP A 101 -2.40 8.89 22.57
CA ASP A 101 -3.46 9.77 23.07
C ASP A 101 -4.17 10.55 21.94
N ALA A 102 -3.85 10.25 20.68
CA ALA A 102 -4.41 10.95 19.53
C ALA A 102 -5.93 10.80 19.47
N THR A 103 -6.63 11.91 19.25
CA THR A 103 -8.07 11.96 19.03
C THR A 103 -8.37 12.82 17.81
N SER A 104 -9.07 12.27 16.81
CA SER A 104 -9.48 13.05 15.63
C SER A 104 -10.71 13.92 15.93
N ALA A 105 -10.96 14.92 15.07
CA ALA A 105 -12.16 15.75 15.16
C ALA A 105 -13.48 14.95 15.06
N LYS A 106 -13.44 13.74 14.49
CA LYS A 106 -14.59 12.84 14.36
C LYS A 106 -14.71 11.85 15.53
N GLY A 107 -13.79 11.88 16.49
CA GLY A 107 -13.79 11.02 17.68
C GLY A 107 -13.04 9.70 17.53
N ALA A 108 -12.27 9.51 16.45
CA ALA A 108 -11.38 8.36 16.32
C ALA A 108 -10.24 8.47 17.35
N GLY A 109 -9.86 7.36 17.99
CA GLY A 109 -8.93 7.39 19.13
C GLY A 109 -7.74 6.42 19.03
N GLY A 110 -6.62 6.84 19.60
CA GLY A 110 -5.42 6.04 19.82
C GLY A 110 -4.56 5.78 18.59
N LEU A 111 -3.66 4.81 18.72
CA LEU A 111 -2.60 4.53 17.75
C LEU A 111 -3.10 4.22 16.33
N MET A 112 -4.20 3.50 16.24
CA MET A 112 -4.81 3.06 14.98
C MET A 112 -6.12 3.80 14.66
N GLN A 113 -6.39 4.91 15.36
CA GLN A 113 -7.54 5.79 15.17
C GLN A 113 -8.86 5.03 15.00
N LEU A 114 -9.20 4.20 16.00
CA LEU A 114 -10.45 3.45 15.96
C LEU A 114 -11.63 4.37 16.27
N MET A 115 -12.64 4.37 15.41
CA MET A 115 -13.93 5.02 15.69
C MET A 115 -14.62 4.33 16.88
N PRO A 116 -15.38 5.05 17.73
CA PRO A 116 -15.97 4.46 18.95
C PRO A 116 -16.87 3.25 18.68
N ASP A 117 -17.65 3.27 17.60
CA ASP A 117 -18.50 2.15 17.21
C ASP A 117 -17.68 0.94 16.75
N THR A 118 -16.65 1.17 15.94
CA THR A 118 -15.71 0.14 15.51
C THR A 118 -14.94 -0.44 16.69
N ALA A 119 -14.46 0.39 17.63
CA ALA A 119 -13.77 -0.05 18.84
C ALA A 119 -14.66 -0.99 19.67
N ARG A 120 -15.94 -0.64 19.85
CA ARG A 120 -16.92 -1.46 20.56
C ARG A 120 -17.15 -2.80 19.86
N GLU A 121 -17.33 -2.82 18.54
CA GLU A 121 -17.46 -4.06 17.76
C GLU A 121 -16.23 -4.97 17.87
N LEU A 122 -15.06 -4.37 18.01
CA LEU A 122 -13.80 -5.09 18.17
C LEU A 122 -13.53 -5.48 19.63
N GLY A 123 -14.36 -5.09 20.60
CA GLY A 123 -14.13 -5.35 22.03
C GLY A 123 -13.00 -4.52 22.65
N VAL A 124 -12.66 -3.37 22.05
CA VAL A 124 -11.73 -2.39 22.62
C VAL A 124 -12.51 -1.45 23.53
N THR A 125 -12.31 -1.58 24.84
CA THR A 125 -13.00 -0.77 25.85
C THR A 125 -12.35 0.59 26.07
N ASP A 126 -11.03 0.65 25.94
CA ASP A 126 -10.25 1.87 26.01
C ASP A 126 -9.41 1.99 24.73
N VAL A 127 -9.71 3.00 23.92
CA VAL A 127 -8.98 3.26 22.67
C VAL A 127 -7.62 3.88 22.91
N TYR A 128 -7.34 4.39 24.11
CA TYR A 128 -6.05 4.96 24.48
C TYR A 128 -5.09 3.94 25.08
N ASP A 129 -5.56 2.74 25.44
CA ASP A 129 -4.69 1.60 25.76
C ASP A 129 -3.97 1.13 24.47
N PRO A 130 -2.64 1.27 24.37
CA PRO A 130 -1.91 0.92 23.14
C PRO A 130 -2.08 -0.53 22.72
N LYS A 131 -2.11 -1.46 23.67
CA LYS A 131 -2.20 -2.89 23.40
C LYS A 131 -3.59 -3.23 22.87
N ALA A 132 -4.64 -2.75 23.53
CA ALA A 132 -6.01 -2.98 23.11
C ALA A 132 -6.28 -2.35 21.73
N ASN A 133 -5.82 -1.11 21.52
CA ASN A 133 -5.98 -0.38 20.28
C ASN A 133 -5.27 -1.08 19.10
N ILE A 134 -4.00 -1.45 19.25
CA ILE A 134 -3.23 -2.17 18.21
C ILE A 134 -3.88 -3.52 17.90
N GLN A 135 -4.29 -4.29 18.93
CA GLN A 135 -4.93 -5.58 18.71
C GLN A 135 -6.28 -5.45 18.00
N GLY A 136 -7.08 -4.45 18.37
CA GLY A 136 -8.34 -4.12 17.71
C GLY A 136 -8.15 -3.72 16.26
N GLY A 137 -7.29 -2.75 15.99
CA GLY A 137 -7.02 -2.28 14.63
C GLY A 137 -6.40 -3.36 13.75
N ALA A 138 -5.56 -4.24 14.28
CA ALA A 138 -5.04 -5.39 13.54
C ALA A 138 -6.15 -6.37 13.11
N ARG A 139 -7.11 -6.69 14.01
CA ARG A 139 -8.29 -7.50 13.64
C ARG A 139 -9.11 -6.83 12.55
N TYR A 140 -9.32 -5.51 12.66
CA TYR A 140 -10.08 -4.75 11.68
C TYR A 140 -9.40 -4.74 10.32
N LEU A 141 -8.10 -4.45 10.28
CA LEU A 141 -7.31 -4.49 9.06
C LEU A 141 -7.32 -5.88 8.40
N LYS A 142 -7.24 -6.95 9.19
CA LYS A 142 -7.37 -8.32 8.68
C LYS A 142 -8.75 -8.57 8.07
N ARG A 143 -9.83 -8.11 8.71
CA ARG A 143 -11.19 -8.20 8.15
C ARG A 143 -11.29 -7.49 6.80
N LEU A 144 -10.69 -6.29 6.67
CA LEU A 144 -10.68 -5.55 5.42
C LEU A 144 -9.87 -6.26 4.34
N LEU A 145 -8.69 -6.79 4.68
CA LEU A 145 -7.91 -7.60 3.73
C LEU A 145 -8.71 -8.81 3.24
N THR A 146 -9.41 -9.51 4.13
CA THR A 146 -10.30 -10.61 3.72
C THR A 146 -11.45 -10.12 2.84
N LEU A 147 -12.03 -8.96 3.12
CA LEU A 147 -13.13 -8.38 2.33
C LEU A 147 -12.72 -8.00 0.90
N PHE A 148 -11.46 -7.62 0.70
CA PHE A 148 -10.92 -7.18 -0.59
C PHE A 148 -9.92 -8.20 -1.17
N ASP A 149 -10.12 -9.50 -0.93
CA ASP A 149 -9.31 -10.59 -1.51
C ASP A 149 -7.79 -10.45 -1.33
N ASN A 150 -7.37 -9.88 -0.19
CA ASN A 150 -6.00 -9.50 0.18
C ASN A 150 -5.37 -8.40 -0.69
N ASP A 151 -6.17 -7.62 -1.42
CA ASP A 151 -5.71 -6.37 -2.03
C ASP A 151 -5.41 -5.35 -0.92
N ILE A 152 -4.13 -5.16 -0.64
CA ILE A 152 -3.64 -4.24 0.39
C ILE A 152 -4.07 -2.80 0.08
N SER A 153 -4.10 -2.40 -1.19
CA SER A 153 -4.44 -1.04 -1.60
C SER A 153 -5.90 -0.75 -1.29
N LEU A 154 -6.80 -1.66 -1.66
CA LEU A 154 -8.23 -1.52 -1.37
C LEU A 154 -8.51 -1.63 0.13
N ALA A 155 -7.84 -2.54 0.84
CA ALA A 155 -8.02 -2.69 2.28
C ALA A 155 -7.57 -1.47 3.07
N VAL A 156 -6.43 -0.86 2.73
CA VAL A 156 -5.95 0.37 3.37
C VAL A 156 -6.84 1.57 3.00
N ALA A 157 -7.29 1.67 1.76
CA ALA A 157 -8.26 2.70 1.37
C ALA A 157 -9.57 2.56 2.15
N ALA A 158 -10.05 1.33 2.33
CA ALA A 158 -11.25 1.04 3.11
C ALA A 158 -11.07 1.25 4.61
N TYR A 159 -9.85 1.11 5.13
CA TYR A 159 -9.53 1.40 6.52
C TYR A 159 -9.81 2.86 6.83
N ASN A 160 -9.37 3.77 5.95
CA ASN A 160 -9.53 5.21 6.12
C ASN A 160 -10.92 5.73 5.70
N ALA A 161 -11.45 5.27 4.57
CA ALA A 161 -12.69 5.79 3.98
C ALA A 161 -13.96 5.01 4.39
N GLY A 162 -13.79 3.83 4.98
CA GLY A 162 -14.85 2.86 5.23
C GLY A 162 -15.05 1.89 4.06
N PRO A 163 -15.36 0.60 4.32
CA PRO A 163 -15.45 -0.43 3.29
C PRO A 163 -16.57 -0.19 2.26
N GLN A 164 -17.70 0.38 2.67
CA GLN A 164 -18.83 0.64 1.78
C GLN A 164 -18.49 1.67 0.69
N ALA A 165 -17.67 2.67 1.02
CA ALA A 165 -17.21 3.68 0.06
C ALA A 165 -16.29 3.09 -1.02
N VAL A 166 -15.52 2.05 -0.68
CA VAL A 166 -14.62 1.38 -1.62
C VAL A 166 -15.37 0.35 -2.46
N LEU A 167 -16.25 -0.46 -1.85
CA LEU A 167 -17.08 -1.43 -2.57
C LEU A 167 -17.97 -0.79 -3.63
N SER A 168 -18.56 0.38 -3.32
CA SER A 168 -19.40 1.13 -4.27
C SER A 168 -18.62 1.69 -5.47
N ARG A 169 -17.29 1.81 -5.37
CA ARG A 169 -16.42 2.29 -6.46
C ARG A 169 -15.71 1.17 -7.22
N GLY A 170 -15.53 0.00 -6.60
CA GLY A 170 -14.81 -1.15 -7.17
C GLY A 170 -15.68 -2.14 -7.98
N GLY A 171 -17.00 -1.96 -8.04
CA GLY A 171 -17.93 -2.84 -8.75
C GLY A 171 -18.09 -2.55 -10.26
N GLY A 172 -17.03 -2.18 -10.96
CA GLY A 172 -17.04 -1.84 -12.40
C GLY A 172 -16.23 -2.81 -13.26
#